data_AF-A0A968CS71-F1
#
_entry.id   AF-A0A968CS71-F1
#
_cell.length_a   1.000
_cell.length_b   1.000
_cell.length_c   1.000
_cell.angle_alpha   90.00
_cell.angle_beta   90.00
_cell.angle_gamma   90.00
#
_symmetry.space_group_name_H-M   'P 1'
#
loop_
_entity.id
_entity.type
_entity.pdbx_description
1 polymer ?
#
loop_
_entity_poly.entity_id
_entity_poly.type
_entity_poly.pdbx_seq_one_letter_code
_entity_poly.pdbx_strand_id
1 'polypeptide(L)'
;SPKEGESEQEHIARIKKELNGSKKIIDQKLGQDTYFLAYPFGYYDQRSIQMAKEAGYKLAMSVKRGGNPFFANPFTLRRDQILRKDMQSFISRLKTFNHLSLK
;
A
#
# COMPACT_ATOMS: atom_id res chain seq x y z
N SER A 1 -3.56 -1.84 -14.24
CA SER A 1 -4.04 -2.16 -15.59
C SER A 1 -3.01 -1.73 -16.60
N PRO A 2 -2.88 -2.48 -17.70
CA PRO A 2 -2.07 -2.08 -18.83
C PRO A 2 -2.52 -0.71 -19.36
N LYS A 3 -1.56 0.07 -19.85
CA LYS A 3 -1.83 1.28 -20.65
C LYS A 3 -2.37 0.90 -22.03
N GLU A 4 -2.90 1.87 -22.76
CA GLU A 4 -3.32 1.66 -24.14
C GLU A 4 -2.13 1.17 -24.99
N GLY A 5 -2.33 0.06 -25.71
CA GLY A 5 -1.28 -0.61 -26.51
C GLY A 5 -0.25 -1.41 -25.71
N GLU A 6 -0.30 -1.42 -24.37
CA GLU A 6 0.61 -2.18 -23.51
C GLU A 6 0.13 -3.63 -23.36
N SER A 7 0.97 -4.59 -23.69
CA SER A 7 0.71 -6.00 -23.38
C SER A 7 0.80 -6.26 -21.87
N GLU A 8 0.24 -7.38 -21.40
CA GLU A 8 0.33 -7.76 -19.99
C GLU A 8 1.80 -7.98 -19.55
N GLN A 9 2.65 -8.50 -20.43
CA GLN A 9 4.07 -8.70 -20.13
C GLN A 9 4.82 -7.38 -19.96
N GLU A 10 4.56 -6.41 -20.83
CA GLU A 10 5.11 -5.06 -20.72
C GLU A 10 4.59 -4.34 -19.49
N HIS A 11 3.30 -4.50 -19.17
CA HIS A 11 2.71 -3.97 -17.95
C HIS A 11 3.45 -4.48 -16.71
N ILE A 12 3.63 -5.80 -16.61
CA ILE A 12 4.35 -6.43 -15.49
C ILE A 12 5.80 -5.92 -15.43
N ALA A 13 6.51 -5.90 -16.54
CA ALA A 13 7.90 -5.42 -16.61
C ALA A 13 8.02 -3.96 -16.17
N ARG A 14 7.10 -3.10 -16.59
CA ARG A 14 7.05 -1.70 -16.17
C ARG A 14 6.81 -1.55 -14.68
N ILE A 15 5.82 -2.26 -14.11
CA ILE A 15 5.55 -2.17 -12.66
C ILE A 15 6.74 -2.69 -11.84
N LYS A 16 7.39 -3.78 -12.26
CA LYS A 16 8.63 -4.26 -11.61
C LYS A 16 9.73 -3.20 -11.65
N LYS A 17 9.92 -2.52 -12.79
CA LYS A 17 10.90 -1.44 -12.94
C LYS A 17 10.57 -0.25 -12.03
N GLU A 18 9.29 0.15 -11.94
CA GLU A 18 8.83 1.25 -11.09
C GLU A 18 9.06 0.95 -9.59
N LEU A 19 8.74 -0.27 -9.13
CA LEU A 19 8.91 -0.68 -7.73
C LEU A 19 10.38 -0.74 -7.32
N ASN A 20 11.23 -1.40 -8.12
CA ASN A 20 12.66 -1.51 -7.84
C ASN A 20 13.38 -0.16 -7.98
N GLY A 21 13.02 0.61 -9.00
CA GLY A 21 13.63 1.92 -9.27
C GLY A 21 13.34 2.92 -8.16
N SER A 22 12.08 3.03 -7.72
CA SER A 22 11.70 3.93 -6.62
C SER A 22 12.42 3.58 -5.32
N LYS A 23 12.46 2.29 -4.94
CA LYS A 23 13.20 1.82 -3.77
C LYS A 23 14.68 2.18 -3.86
N LYS A 24 15.35 1.82 -4.96
CA LYS A 24 16.77 2.10 -5.17
C LYS A 24 17.09 3.60 -5.04
N ILE A 25 16.26 4.46 -5.62
CA ILE A 25 16.45 5.92 -5.55
C ILE A 25 16.35 6.41 -4.11
N ILE A 26 15.33 5.98 -3.36
CA ILE A 26 15.13 6.40 -1.97
C ILE A 26 16.27 5.89 -1.08
N ASP A 27 16.64 4.62 -1.24
CA ASP A 27 17.71 3.97 -0.47
C ASP A 27 19.05 4.68 -0.68
N GLN A 28 19.39 4.99 -1.94
CA GLN A 28 20.62 5.72 -2.27
C GLN A 28 20.62 7.16 -1.74
N LYS A 29 19.50 7.88 -1.88
CA LYS A 29 19.43 9.29 -1.48
C LYS A 29 19.40 9.49 0.03
N LEU A 30 18.84 8.53 0.76
CA LEU A 30 18.65 8.64 2.21
C LEU A 30 19.59 7.73 3.01
N GLY A 31 20.41 6.92 2.34
CA GLY A 31 21.34 6.00 3.00
C GLY A 31 20.63 4.96 3.87
N GLN A 32 19.50 4.43 3.39
CA GLN A 32 18.64 3.55 4.17
C GLN A 32 18.18 2.33 3.36
N ASP A 33 17.44 1.45 4.02
CA ASP A 33 16.72 0.34 3.39
C ASP A 33 15.21 0.57 3.52
N THR A 34 14.57 1.00 2.43
CA THR A 34 13.15 1.37 2.41
C THR A 34 12.27 0.13 2.53
N TYR A 35 11.49 0.06 3.61
CA TYR A 35 10.66 -1.09 3.95
C TYR A 35 9.19 -0.97 3.57
N PHE A 36 8.68 0.26 3.45
CA PHE A 36 7.26 0.54 3.31
C PHE A 36 6.92 1.00 1.90
N LEU A 37 5.87 0.41 1.35
CA LEU A 37 5.23 0.85 0.11
C LEU A 37 3.86 1.47 0.42
N ALA A 38 3.49 2.55 -0.26
CA ALA A 38 2.11 3.02 -0.31
C ALA A 38 1.58 2.79 -1.73
N TYR A 39 0.54 1.98 -1.88
CA TYR A 39 -0.04 1.74 -3.19
C TYR A 39 -0.67 3.04 -3.74
N PRO A 40 -0.44 3.38 -5.02
CA PRO A 40 -1.12 4.50 -5.66
C PRO A 40 -2.63 4.37 -5.52
N PHE A 41 -3.29 5.41 -5.00
CA PHE A 41 -4.72 5.42 -4.68
C PHE A 41 -5.19 4.27 -3.76
N GLY A 42 -4.25 3.57 -3.11
CA GLY A 42 -4.48 2.39 -2.28
C GLY A 42 -4.94 1.13 -3.02
N TYR A 43 -4.88 1.10 -4.35
CA TYR A 43 -5.27 -0.06 -5.15
C TYR A 43 -4.17 -1.12 -5.20
N TYR A 44 -4.55 -2.38 -4.97
CA TYR A 44 -3.67 -3.53 -5.06
C TYR A 44 -4.42 -4.77 -5.53
N ASP A 45 -3.68 -5.70 -6.11
CA ASP A 45 -4.10 -7.07 -6.39
C ASP A 45 -3.01 -8.05 -5.95
N GLN A 46 -3.23 -9.35 -6.15
CA GLN A 46 -2.24 -10.37 -5.75
C GLN A 46 -0.91 -10.23 -6.51
N ARG A 47 -0.96 -9.79 -7.78
CA ARG A 47 0.25 -9.59 -8.59
C ARG A 47 1.07 -8.43 -8.06
N SER A 48 0.44 -7.30 -7.73
CA SER A 48 1.14 -6.13 -7.19
C SER A 48 1.72 -6.40 -5.80
N ILE A 49 1.05 -7.20 -4.97
CA ILE A 49 1.59 -7.68 -3.70
C ILE A 49 2.84 -8.53 -3.94
N GLN A 50 2.78 -9.48 -4.87
CA GLN A 50 3.91 -10.36 -5.16
C GLN A 50 5.11 -9.57 -5.71
N MET A 51 4.89 -8.64 -6.65
CA MET A 51 5.94 -7.78 -7.17
C MET A 51 6.55 -6.86 -6.09
N ALA A 52 5.76 -6.38 -5.12
CA ALA A 52 6.27 -5.59 -4.00
C ALA A 52 7.20 -6.41 -3.09
N LYS A 53 6.84 -7.68 -2.82
CA LYS A 53 7.70 -8.62 -2.09
C LYS A 53 9.01 -8.88 -2.84
N GLU A 54 8.93 -9.16 -4.13
CA GLU A 54 10.10 -9.40 -4.99
C GLU A 54 11.04 -8.19 -5.04
N ALA A 55 10.50 -6.97 -4.97
CA ALA A 55 11.29 -5.75 -4.89
C ALA A 55 11.93 -5.51 -3.51
N GLY A 56 11.67 -6.35 -2.51
CA GLY A 56 12.26 -6.26 -1.16
C GLY A 56 11.52 -5.35 -0.18
N TYR A 57 10.32 -4.87 -0.51
CA TYR A 57 9.47 -4.22 0.49
C TYR A 57 9.01 -5.24 1.54
N LYS A 58 8.86 -4.80 2.79
CA LYS A 58 8.44 -5.64 3.92
C LYS A 58 6.98 -5.39 4.32
N LEU A 59 6.48 -4.18 4.08
CA LEU A 59 5.10 -3.78 4.36
C LEU A 59 4.54 -2.92 3.21
N ALA A 60 3.23 -2.97 3.01
CA ALA A 60 2.54 -2.13 2.05
C ALA A 60 1.17 -1.65 2.56
N MET A 61 0.84 -0.42 2.23
CA MET A 61 -0.32 0.31 2.75
C MET A 61 -1.31 0.66 1.65
N SER A 62 -2.58 0.39 1.93
CA SER A 62 -3.74 0.81 1.14
C SER A 62 -4.36 2.09 1.69
N VAL A 63 -5.53 2.47 1.16
CA VAL A 63 -6.41 3.52 1.71
C VAL A 63 -7.75 2.95 2.18
N LYS A 64 -7.83 1.62 2.35
CA LYS A 64 -9.00 0.97 2.93
C LYS A 64 -9.08 1.35 4.40
N ARG A 65 -10.25 1.84 4.83
CA ARG A 65 -10.55 2.17 6.24
C ARG A 65 -10.48 0.94 7.14
N GLY A 66 -9.99 1.12 8.36
CA GLY A 66 -10.06 0.12 9.43
C GLY A 66 -8.75 -0.06 10.19
N GLY A 67 -8.81 -0.78 11.31
CA GLY A 67 -7.63 -1.12 12.10
C GLY A 67 -6.74 -2.17 11.46
N ASN A 68 -5.50 -2.25 11.95
CA ASN A 68 -4.51 -3.28 11.61
C ASN A 68 -4.19 -4.09 12.87
N PRO A 69 -4.94 -5.18 13.17
CA PRO A 69 -4.57 -6.08 14.26
C PRO A 69 -3.21 -6.73 13.99
N PHE A 70 -2.60 -7.32 15.01
CA PHE A 70 -1.26 -7.94 14.91
C PHE A 70 -1.16 -9.02 13.81
N PHE A 71 -2.26 -9.71 13.53
CA PHE A 71 -2.36 -10.73 12.48
C PHE A 71 -2.79 -10.18 11.10
N ALA A 72 -2.87 -8.85 10.94
CA ALA A 72 -3.17 -8.25 9.64
C ALA A 72 -2.08 -8.60 8.61
N ASN A 73 -2.48 -8.78 7.35
CA ASN A 73 -1.52 -9.01 6.29
C ASN A 73 -0.65 -7.73 6.11
N PRO A 74 0.69 -7.84 6.25
CA PRO A 74 1.58 -6.68 6.24
C PRO A 74 1.64 -5.95 4.89
N PHE A 75 1.19 -6.60 3.80
CA PHE A 75 1.14 -6.00 2.46
C PHE A 75 -0.22 -5.41 2.10
N THR A 76 -1.18 -5.42 3.02
CA THR A 76 -2.51 -4.81 2.77
C THR A 76 -2.98 -3.95 3.93
N LEU A 77 -2.03 -3.34 4.64
CA LEU A 77 -2.33 -2.49 5.79
C LEU A 77 -3.32 -1.39 5.42
N ARG A 78 -4.26 -1.17 6.32
CA ARG A 78 -5.36 -0.22 6.19
C ARG A 78 -4.92 1.15 6.66
N ARG A 79 -5.37 2.19 5.96
CA ARG A 79 -5.19 3.59 6.35
C ARG A 79 -6.45 4.36 6.01
N ASP A 80 -6.81 5.28 6.90
CA ASP A 80 -7.89 6.23 6.66
C ASP A 80 -7.36 7.52 6.03
N GLN A 81 -8.03 7.96 4.97
CA GLN A 81 -7.72 9.24 4.34
C GLN A 81 -8.38 10.38 5.12
N ILE A 82 -7.60 11.40 5.46
CA ILE A 82 -8.10 12.64 6.05
C ILE A 82 -8.37 13.64 4.91
N LEU A 83 -9.59 13.61 4.36
CA LEU A 83 -9.98 14.45 3.22
C LEU A 83 -10.66 15.76 3.63
N ARG A 84 -11.20 15.81 4.84
CA ARG A 84 -11.85 16.99 5.42
C ARG A 84 -10.98 17.56 6.53
N LYS A 85 -11.06 18.88 6.75
CA LYS A 85 -10.23 19.62 7.71
C LYS A 85 -10.94 19.93 9.03
N ASP A 86 -12.13 19.39 9.26
CA ASP A 86 -12.89 19.62 10.50
C ASP A 86 -12.63 18.52 11.55
N MET A 87 -12.68 18.92 12.82
CA MET A 87 -12.39 18.03 13.95
C MET A 87 -13.39 16.87 14.08
N GLN A 88 -14.66 17.09 13.73
CA GLN A 88 -15.68 16.05 13.83
C GLN A 88 -15.39 14.91 12.85
N SER A 89 -15.07 15.25 11.60
CA SER A 89 -14.62 14.30 10.58
C SER A 89 -13.36 13.58 11.01
N PHE A 90 -12.37 14.29 11.57
CA PHE A 90 -11.13 13.67 12.05
C PHE A 90 -11.39 12.63 13.15
N ILE A 91 -12.16 12.99 14.19
CA ILE A 91 -12.55 12.08 15.28
C ILE A 91 -13.27 10.84 14.73
N SER A 92 -14.16 11.02 13.75
CA SER A 92 -14.84 9.89 13.09
C SER A 92 -13.87 8.93 12.41
N ARG A 93 -12.75 9.41 11.85
CA ARG A 93 -11.71 8.57 11.22
C ARG A 93 -10.85 7.80 12.22
N LEU A 94 -10.73 8.27 13.46
CA LEU A 94 -9.98 7.57 14.51
C LEU A 94 -10.72 6.31 15.02
N LYS A 95 -12.05 6.22 14.80
CA LYS A 95 -12.83 5.02 15.15
C LYS A 95 -12.54 3.89 14.17
N THR A 96 -11.67 2.97 14.58
CA THR A 96 -11.17 1.85 13.76
C THR A 96 -11.41 0.47 14.37
N PHE A 97 -11.83 0.41 15.65
CA PHE A 97 -12.22 -0.80 16.34
C PHE A 97 -13.75 -0.96 16.29
N ASN A 98 -14.21 -2.11 15.79
CA ASN A 98 -15.60 -2.51 15.87
C ASN A 98 -15.66 -3.78 16.71
N HIS A 99 -16.54 -3.80 17.71
CA HIS A 99 -16.76 -5.00 18.50
C HIS A 99 -17.34 -6.09 17.59
N LEU A 100 -16.57 -7.14 17.32
CA LEU A 100 -17.07 -8.32 16.63
C LEU A 100 -17.70 -9.22 17.69
N SER A 101 -19.02 -9.40 17.63
CA SER A 101 -19.67 -10.43 18.43
C SER A 101 -19.37 -11.78 17.78
N LEU A 102 -18.57 -12.60 18.45
CA LEU A 102 -18.36 -13.99 18.07
C LEU A 102 -19.62 -14.75 18.51
N LYS A 103 -20.46 -15.11 17.54
CA LYS A 103 -21.54 -16.09 17.74
C LYS A 103 -20.98 -17.49 17.63
#